data_AF-A0A6V7UXR7-F1
#
_entry.id   AF-A0A6V7UXR7-F1
#
_cell.length_a   1.000
_cell.length_b   1.000
_cell.length_c   1.000
_cell.angle_alpha   90.00
_cell.angle_beta   90.00
_cell.angle_gamma   90.00
#
_symmetry.space_group_name_H-M   'P 1'
#
loop_
_entity.id
_entity.type
_entity.pdbx_description
1 polymer ?
#
loop_
_entity_poly.entity_id
_entity_poly.type
_entity_poly.pdbx_seq_one_letter_code
_entity_poly.pdbx_strand_id
1 'polypeptide(L)'
;MTASELHAIMTTGFACIAGAVFAAYISFGACPRYLLSAAVMSAPGSLACSKLLYPETEESHVKDVKDLELPPSKETNDMECISSGSLVAVHIVTAVVANLISFMALMALVNGLVIYAGTLLGQPHWNLELIFGYIFFPVAYMIGVTENLEETMIVARLIGVKIIINDFIAYKRLGDVLREDLLSPRSAMIVTYALCSFSDFIAAGIQMAVLSEMAPSRKQLISKLVLRALLAGCISCFMSAAIAGILIDEPIACKPKSIGNGKCFDLNVHQTFMEKMMANSTGF
;
A
#
# COMPACT_ATOMS: atom_id res chain seq x y z
N MET A 1 -8.19 20.56 -13.95
CA MET A 1 -8.63 19.19 -13.68
C MET A 1 -10.06 19.19 -13.17
N THR A 2 -10.85 18.23 -13.64
CA THR A 2 -12.20 17.94 -13.17
C THR A 2 -12.17 17.28 -11.79
N ALA A 3 -13.33 17.12 -11.15
CA ALA A 3 -13.42 16.41 -9.88
C ALA A 3 -13.07 14.92 -10.00
N SER A 4 -13.41 14.28 -11.12
CA SER A 4 -13.11 12.86 -11.35
C SER A 4 -11.63 12.63 -11.65
N GLU A 5 -10.97 13.53 -12.38
CA GLU A 5 -9.52 13.49 -12.55
C GLU A 5 -8.77 13.65 -11.23
N LEU A 6 -9.23 14.57 -10.38
CA LEU A 6 -8.64 14.76 -9.05
C LEU A 6 -8.86 13.53 -8.16
N HIS A 7 -10.06 12.93 -8.20
CA HIS A 7 -10.33 11.66 -7.53
C HIS A 7 -9.40 10.54 -8.04
N ALA A 8 -9.11 10.48 -9.35
CA ALA A 8 -8.19 9.51 -9.93
C ALA A 8 -6.74 9.67 -9.44
N ILE A 9 -6.25 10.91 -9.35
CA ILE A 9 -4.94 11.19 -8.72
C ILE A 9 -4.94 10.75 -7.26
N MET A 10 -6.01 11.08 -6.52
CA MET A 10 -6.11 10.74 -5.11
C MET A 10 -6.10 9.23 -4.89
N THR A 11 -6.98 8.50 -5.58
CA THR A 11 -7.08 7.04 -5.53
C THR A 11 -5.76 6.36 -5.90
N THR A 12 -5.05 6.86 -6.92
CA THR A 12 -3.76 6.30 -7.33
C THR A 12 -2.70 6.50 -6.25
N GLY A 13 -2.67 7.66 -5.59
CA GLY A 13 -1.79 7.87 -4.43
C GLY A 13 -2.06 6.89 -3.29
N PHE A 14 -3.33 6.58 -3.00
CA PHE A 14 -3.68 5.59 -1.97
C PHE A 14 -3.43 4.14 -2.37
N ALA A 15 -3.57 3.80 -3.66
CA ALA A 15 -3.44 2.42 -4.15
C ALA A 15 -1.99 1.97 -4.35
N CYS A 16 -1.07 2.91 -4.55
CA CYS A 16 0.34 2.62 -4.79
C CYS A 16 1.18 2.76 -3.50
N ILE A 17 2.40 2.24 -3.55
CA ILE A 17 3.43 2.47 -2.53
C ILE A 17 4.59 3.25 -3.14
N ALA A 18 5.28 4.05 -2.32
CA ALA A 18 6.47 4.75 -2.76
C ALA A 18 7.69 3.82 -2.80
N GLY A 19 8.57 4.00 -3.80
CA GLY A 19 9.84 3.25 -3.86
C GLY A 19 10.73 3.45 -2.63
N ALA A 20 10.64 4.61 -1.97
CA ALA A 20 11.41 4.93 -0.77
C ALA A 20 11.13 3.98 0.42
N VAL A 21 9.90 3.46 0.53
CA VAL A 21 9.47 2.59 1.63
C VAL A 21 9.52 1.11 1.26
N PHE A 22 9.71 0.81 -0.03
CA PHE A 22 9.82 -0.54 -0.58
C PHE A 22 10.91 -1.38 0.10
N ALA A 23 12.12 -0.83 0.26
CA ALA A 23 13.23 -1.50 0.91
C ALA A 23 12.94 -1.79 2.40
N ALA A 24 12.19 -0.91 3.07
CA ALA A 24 11.82 -1.11 4.47
C ALA A 24 10.89 -2.32 4.61
N TYR A 25 9.87 -2.46 3.76
CA TYR A 25 8.96 -3.61 3.80
C TYR A 25 9.67 -4.94 3.51
N ILE A 26 10.61 -4.95 2.57
CA ILE A 26 11.46 -6.12 2.32
C ILE A 26 12.27 -6.48 3.58
N SER A 27 12.83 -5.49 4.26
CA SER A 27 13.58 -5.74 5.50
C SER A 27 12.73 -6.29 6.63
N PHE A 28 11.42 -6.00 6.65
CA PHE A 28 10.48 -6.62 7.58
C PHE A 28 10.10 -8.06 7.21
N GLY A 29 10.34 -8.49 5.97
CA GLY A 29 10.07 -9.84 5.51
C GLY A 29 9.04 -9.95 4.39
N ALA A 30 8.56 -8.82 3.86
CA ALA A 30 7.65 -8.85 2.72
C ALA A 30 8.37 -9.37 1.47
N CYS A 31 7.66 -10.15 0.65
CA CYS A 31 8.25 -10.72 -0.54
C CYS A 31 8.50 -9.65 -1.62
N PRO A 32 9.75 -9.41 -2.06
CA PRO A 32 10.04 -8.38 -3.08
C PRO A 32 9.32 -8.64 -4.40
N ARG A 33 9.19 -9.92 -4.80
CA ARG A 33 8.52 -10.31 -6.05
C ARG A 33 7.05 -9.90 -6.05
N TYR A 34 6.33 -10.13 -4.95
CA TYR A 34 4.92 -9.77 -4.82
C TYR A 34 4.71 -8.28 -4.63
N LEU A 35 5.59 -7.60 -3.89
CA LEU A 35 5.52 -6.15 -3.74
C LEU A 35 5.71 -5.44 -5.09
N LEU A 36 6.68 -5.89 -5.89
CA LEU A 36 6.96 -5.27 -7.20
C LEU A 36 5.81 -5.47 -8.17
N SER A 37 5.27 -6.70 -8.28
CA SER A 37 4.11 -6.97 -9.13
C SER A 37 2.86 -6.24 -8.65
N ALA A 38 2.62 -6.18 -7.34
CA ALA A 38 1.52 -5.41 -6.76
C ALA A 38 1.62 -3.92 -7.14
N ALA A 39 2.80 -3.31 -7.01
CA ALA A 39 3.01 -1.91 -7.36
C ALA A 39 2.68 -1.62 -8.84
N VAL A 40 3.04 -2.53 -9.75
CA VAL A 40 2.71 -2.40 -11.18
C VAL A 40 1.22 -2.58 -11.43
N MET A 41 0.57 -3.54 -10.78
CA MET A 41 -0.87 -3.80 -10.91
C MET A 41 -1.74 -2.68 -10.32
N SER A 42 -1.26 -2.00 -9.27
CA SER A 42 -1.99 -0.92 -8.61
C SER A 42 -2.26 0.27 -9.53
N ALA A 43 -1.40 0.56 -10.51
CA ALA A 43 -1.58 1.71 -11.41
C ALA A 43 -2.81 1.61 -12.33
N PRO A 44 -3.01 0.54 -13.14
CA PRO A 44 -4.24 0.37 -13.89
C PRO A 44 -5.44 0.05 -12.99
N GLY A 45 -5.23 -0.69 -11.88
CA GLY A 45 -6.27 -1.02 -10.93
C GLY A 45 -6.88 0.21 -10.25
N SER A 46 -6.05 1.18 -9.86
CA SER A 46 -6.50 2.40 -9.20
C SER A 46 -7.35 3.26 -10.12
N LEU A 47 -6.97 3.37 -11.40
CA LEU A 47 -7.74 4.11 -12.40
C LEU A 47 -9.09 3.44 -12.65
N ALA A 48 -9.12 2.11 -12.82
CA ALA A 48 -10.35 1.37 -13.01
C ALA A 48 -11.30 1.54 -11.81
N CYS A 49 -10.81 1.33 -10.58
CA CYS A 49 -11.59 1.52 -9.38
C CYS A 49 -12.03 2.97 -9.21
N SER A 50 -11.16 3.94 -9.50
CA SER A 50 -11.47 5.36 -9.38
C SER A 50 -12.58 5.79 -10.33
N LYS A 51 -12.54 5.37 -11.59
CA LYS A 51 -13.54 5.73 -12.60
C LYS A 51 -14.85 4.97 -12.45
N LEU A 52 -14.83 3.76 -11.88
CA LEU A 52 -16.04 3.07 -11.46
C LEU A 52 -16.70 3.77 -10.26
N LEU A 53 -15.89 4.15 -9.26
CA LEU A 53 -16.42 4.76 -8.06
C LEU A 53 -16.76 6.24 -8.26
N TYR A 54 -16.09 6.98 -9.13
CA TYR A 54 -16.33 8.40 -9.43
C TYR A 54 -16.12 8.65 -10.95
N PRO A 55 -17.13 8.38 -11.79
CA PRO A 55 -17.02 8.51 -13.23
C PRO A 55 -16.81 9.97 -13.67
N GLU A 56 -16.25 10.13 -14.87
CA GLU A 56 -16.05 11.45 -15.49
C GLU A 56 -17.38 11.99 -16.01
N THR A 57 -17.75 13.20 -15.59
CA THR A 57 -18.99 13.86 -16.01
C THR A 57 -18.75 15.20 -16.70
N GLU A 58 -17.54 15.72 -16.59
CA GLU A 58 -17.12 17.00 -17.15
C GLU A 58 -16.15 16.74 -18.31
N GLU A 59 -16.06 17.68 -19.25
CA GLU A 59 -15.01 17.59 -20.27
C GLU A 59 -13.65 17.88 -19.65
N SER A 60 -12.68 17.00 -19.92
CA SER A 60 -11.29 17.24 -19.53
C SER A 60 -10.74 18.48 -20.23
N HIS A 61 -10.03 19.29 -19.45
CA HIS A 61 -9.28 20.44 -19.96
C HIS A 61 -7.95 20.05 -20.61
N VAL A 62 -7.46 18.81 -20.39
CA VAL A 62 -6.20 18.29 -20.96
C VAL A 62 -6.56 17.16 -21.91
N LYS A 63 -6.69 17.49 -23.20
CA LYS A 63 -7.14 16.53 -24.22
C LYS A 63 -5.96 15.82 -24.87
N ASP A 64 -4.82 16.51 -25.03
CA ASP A 64 -3.61 15.96 -25.62
C ASP A 64 -2.39 16.09 -24.68
N VAL A 65 -1.45 15.16 -24.80
CA VAL A 65 -0.17 15.19 -24.04
C VAL A 65 0.63 16.46 -24.33
N LYS A 66 0.40 17.10 -25.49
CA LYS A 66 1.02 18.37 -25.88
C LYS A 66 0.55 19.56 -25.05
N ASP A 67 -0.61 19.46 -24.40
CA ASP A 67 -1.14 20.47 -23.49
C ASP A 67 -0.49 20.39 -22.10
N LEU A 68 0.35 19.37 -21.86
CA LEU A 68 1.03 19.16 -20.58
C LEU A 68 2.34 19.94 -20.54
N GLU A 69 2.31 21.13 -19.94
CA GLU A 69 3.52 21.90 -19.67
C GLU A 69 4.28 21.29 -18.47
N LEU A 70 5.33 20.52 -18.76
CA LEU A 70 6.28 20.06 -17.74
C LEU A 70 7.33 21.15 -17.51
N PRO A 71 7.42 21.73 -16.29
CA PRO A 71 8.44 22.72 -16.01
C PRO A 71 9.84 22.11 -16.20
N PRO A 72 10.79 22.84 -16.80
CA PRO A 72 12.16 22.34 -16.96
C PRO A 72 12.80 22.06 -15.59
N SER A 73 13.73 21.09 -15.56
CA SER A 73 14.49 20.79 -14.35
C SER A 73 15.22 22.04 -13.87
N LYS A 74 15.07 22.36 -12.59
CA LYS A 74 15.78 23.49 -11.98
C LYS A 74 17.25 23.17 -11.72
N GLU A 75 17.58 21.88 -11.58
CA GLU A 75 18.91 21.39 -11.28
C GLU A 75 19.79 21.40 -12.54
N THR A 76 21.05 21.79 -12.37
CA THR A 76 22.01 21.99 -13.46
C THR A 76 22.87 20.76 -13.73
N ASN A 77 23.06 19.88 -12.75
CA ASN A 77 23.92 18.71 -12.84
C ASN A 77 23.42 17.54 -11.98
N ASP A 78 23.90 16.33 -12.27
CA ASP A 78 23.50 15.10 -11.59
C ASP A 78 23.78 15.14 -10.08
N MET A 79 24.90 15.75 -9.67
CA MET A 79 25.27 15.87 -8.26
C MET A 79 24.33 16.80 -7.48
N GLU A 80 23.88 17.88 -8.12
CA GLU A 80 22.89 18.81 -7.56
C GLU A 80 21.55 18.09 -7.37
N CYS A 81 21.11 17.30 -8.37
CA CYS A 81 19.90 16.49 -8.29
C CYS A 81 19.97 15.44 -7.16
N ILE A 82 21.10 14.75 -7.00
CA ILE A 82 21.30 13.78 -5.92
C ILE A 82 21.26 14.48 -4.55
N SER A 83 21.95 15.62 -4.42
CA SER A 83 22.01 16.38 -3.17
C SER A 83 20.65 16.97 -2.79
N SER A 84 19.95 17.60 -3.74
CA SER A 84 18.63 18.20 -3.51
C SER A 84 17.58 17.14 -3.19
N GLY A 85 17.58 16.01 -3.93
CA GLY A 85 16.73 14.86 -3.64
C GLY A 85 16.97 14.27 -2.25
N SER A 86 18.23 14.21 -1.80
CA SER A 86 18.60 13.73 -0.47
C SER A 86 18.07 14.65 0.64
N LEU A 87 18.16 15.98 0.47
CA LEU A 87 17.62 16.95 1.42
C LEU A 87 16.09 16.87 1.52
N VAL A 88 15.39 16.73 0.39
CA VAL A 88 13.94 16.52 0.37
C VAL A 88 13.57 15.21 1.08
N ALA A 89 14.34 14.15 0.88
CA ALA A 89 14.12 12.86 1.54
C ALA A 89 14.22 12.95 3.07
N VAL A 90 15.17 13.72 3.62
CA VAL A 90 15.32 13.91 5.08
C VAL A 90 14.03 14.48 5.69
N HIS A 91 13.42 15.46 5.05
CA HIS A 91 12.15 16.04 5.51
C HIS A 91 11.02 15.00 5.48
N ILE A 92 10.91 14.23 4.41
CA ILE A 92 9.89 13.18 4.27
C ILE A 92 10.07 12.11 5.36
N VAL A 93 11.29 11.60 5.56
CA VAL A 93 11.60 10.57 6.57
C VAL A 93 11.28 11.08 7.97
N THR A 94 11.67 12.32 8.29
CA THR A 94 11.39 12.92 9.61
C THR A 94 9.89 13.03 9.86
N ALA A 95 9.11 13.46 8.86
CA ALA A 95 7.66 13.53 8.94
C ALA A 95 7.02 12.15 9.14
N VAL A 96 7.49 11.12 8.42
CA VAL A 96 7.02 9.74 8.58
C VAL A 96 7.30 9.24 10.01
N VAL A 97 8.53 9.38 10.51
CA VAL A 97 8.90 8.94 11.87
C VAL A 97 8.07 9.65 12.94
N ALA A 98 7.89 10.97 12.83
CA ALA A 98 7.10 11.74 13.77
C ALA A 98 5.62 11.28 13.80
N ASN A 99 5.03 11.08 12.61
CA ASN A 99 3.66 10.57 12.51
C ASN A 99 3.55 9.14 13.07
N LEU A 100 4.48 8.24 12.76
CA LEU A 100 4.49 6.87 13.29
C LEU A 100 4.50 6.86 14.82
N ILE A 101 5.35 7.67 15.46
CA ILE A 101 5.42 7.77 16.93
C ILE A 101 4.09 8.26 17.50
N SER A 102 3.52 9.33 16.93
CA SER A 102 2.26 9.90 17.40
C SER A 102 1.10 8.89 17.30
N PHE A 103 0.94 8.22 16.17
CA PHE A 103 -0.14 7.26 15.96
C PHE A 103 0.07 5.96 16.75
N MET A 104 1.31 5.51 16.96
CA MET A 104 1.59 4.37 17.84
C MET A 104 1.20 4.68 19.30
N ALA A 105 1.50 5.89 19.79
CA ALA A 105 1.13 6.32 21.13
C ALA A 105 -0.40 6.42 21.28
N LEU A 106 -1.08 7.02 20.31
CA LEU A 106 -2.54 7.11 20.31
C LEU A 106 -3.19 5.72 20.24
N MET A 107 -2.69 4.83 19.38
CA MET A 107 -3.20 3.47 19.28
C MET A 107 -2.98 2.69 20.56
N ALA A 108 -1.81 2.81 21.20
CA ALA A 108 -1.55 2.20 22.50
C ALA A 108 -2.54 2.70 23.57
N LEU A 109 -2.86 3.99 23.58
CA LEU A 109 -3.86 4.58 24.48
C LEU A 109 -5.25 3.98 24.23
N VAL A 110 -5.73 4.02 22.99
CA VAL A 110 -7.08 3.50 22.66
C VAL A 110 -7.14 1.99 22.90
N ASN A 111 -6.09 1.25 22.57
CA ASN A 111 -6.02 -0.18 22.86
C ASN A 111 -6.06 -0.46 24.36
N GLY A 112 -5.36 0.34 25.17
CA GLY A 112 -5.43 0.27 26.64
C GLY A 112 -6.84 0.54 27.17
N LEU A 113 -7.56 1.51 26.59
CA LEU A 113 -8.97 1.77 26.95
C LEU A 113 -9.89 0.61 26.57
N VAL A 114 -9.68 -0.02 25.41
CA VAL A 114 -10.44 -1.18 24.97
C VAL A 114 -10.18 -2.39 25.88
N ILE A 115 -8.92 -2.65 26.23
CA ILE A 115 -8.56 -3.71 27.18
C ILE A 115 -9.21 -3.43 28.53
N TYR A 116 -9.13 -2.20 29.04
CA TYR A 116 -9.78 -1.82 30.29
C TYR A 116 -11.30 -2.06 30.25
N ALA A 117 -11.99 -1.59 29.20
CA ALA A 117 -13.41 -1.88 29.01
C ALA A 117 -13.71 -3.38 28.90
N GLY A 118 -12.85 -4.14 28.21
CA GLY A 118 -12.93 -5.59 28.10
C GLY A 118 -12.83 -6.27 29.47
N THR A 119 -11.88 -5.85 30.31
CA THR A 119 -11.73 -6.40 31.67
C THR A 119 -12.97 -6.17 32.54
N LEU A 120 -13.62 -5.00 32.41
CA LEU A 120 -14.88 -4.69 33.11
C LEU A 120 -16.04 -5.61 32.66
N LEU A 121 -16.06 -6.00 31.38
CA LEU A 121 -17.06 -6.89 30.79
C LEU A 121 -16.70 -8.38 30.92
N GLY A 122 -15.61 -8.73 31.62
CA GLY A 122 -15.14 -10.11 31.78
C GLY A 122 -14.46 -10.69 30.53
N GLN A 123 -14.07 -9.85 29.56
CA GLN A 123 -13.40 -10.21 28.31
C GLN A 123 -12.01 -9.54 28.21
N PRO A 124 -11.00 -10.02 28.97
CA PRO A 124 -9.69 -9.38 29.04
C PRO A 124 -8.87 -9.45 27.73
N HIS A 125 -9.27 -10.33 26.80
CA HIS A 125 -8.59 -10.53 25.52
C HIS A 125 -8.98 -9.52 24.44
N TRP A 126 -9.90 -8.60 24.73
CA TRP A 126 -10.33 -7.59 23.76
C TRP A 126 -9.22 -6.57 23.52
N ASN A 127 -8.85 -6.42 22.27
CA ASN A 127 -7.93 -5.41 21.79
C ASN A 127 -8.45 -4.85 20.45
N LEU A 128 -7.95 -3.69 20.02
CA LEU A 128 -8.39 -3.05 18.78
C LEU A 128 -8.19 -3.93 17.56
N GLU A 129 -7.08 -4.67 17.52
CA GLU A 129 -6.75 -5.55 16.41
C GLU A 129 -7.79 -6.65 16.23
N LEU A 130 -8.27 -7.23 17.33
CA LEU A 130 -9.30 -8.25 17.32
C LEU A 130 -10.61 -7.69 16.79
N ILE A 131 -11.01 -6.49 17.25
CA ILE A 131 -12.23 -5.82 16.80
C ILE A 131 -12.16 -5.55 15.29
N PHE A 132 -11.08 -4.94 14.82
CA PHE A 132 -10.89 -4.69 13.38
C PHE A 132 -10.71 -5.99 12.59
N GLY A 133 -10.11 -7.01 13.18
CA GLY A 133 -10.02 -8.34 12.61
C GLY A 133 -11.40 -8.92 12.31
N TYR A 134 -12.37 -8.79 13.23
CA TYR A 134 -13.75 -9.22 12.97
C TYR A 134 -14.45 -8.36 11.90
N ILE A 135 -14.21 -7.05 11.89
CA ILE A 135 -14.78 -6.14 10.87
C ILE A 135 -14.25 -6.50 9.46
N PHE A 136 -12.96 -6.78 9.33
CA PHE A 136 -12.32 -7.09 8.05
C PHE A 136 -12.26 -8.58 7.73
N PHE A 137 -12.79 -9.45 8.60
CA PHE A 137 -12.85 -10.89 8.35
C PHE A 137 -13.55 -11.23 7.02
N PRO A 138 -14.72 -10.63 6.69
CA PRO A 138 -15.37 -10.89 5.40
C PRO A 138 -14.50 -10.47 4.22
N VAL A 139 -13.74 -9.38 4.36
CA VAL A 139 -12.85 -8.89 3.31
C VAL A 139 -11.69 -9.86 3.09
N ALA A 140 -11.03 -10.31 4.16
CA ALA A 140 -9.95 -11.30 4.10
C ALA A 140 -10.43 -12.61 3.46
N TYR A 141 -11.65 -13.04 3.77
CA TYR A 141 -12.26 -14.21 3.16
C TYR A 141 -12.54 -14.00 1.66
N MET A 142 -13.12 -12.86 1.27
CA MET A 142 -13.45 -12.53 -0.12
C MET A 142 -12.22 -12.43 -1.04
N ILE A 143 -11.06 -12.00 -0.53
CA ILE A 143 -9.82 -11.92 -1.31
C ILE A 143 -9.10 -13.27 -1.44
N GLY A 144 -9.66 -14.36 -0.91
CA GLY A 144 -9.19 -15.73 -1.18
C GLY A 144 -8.43 -16.42 -0.06
N VAL A 145 -8.42 -15.88 1.17
CA VAL A 145 -7.87 -16.55 2.36
C VAL A 145 -8.97 -17.41 2.99
N THR A 146 -9.25 -18.56 2.37
CA THR A 146 -10.41 -19.41 2.71
C THR A 146 -10.05 -20.76 3.29
N GLU A 147 -8.80 -21.20 3.15
CA GLU A 147 -8.38 -22.58 3.53
C GLU A 147 -8.39 -22.80 5.05
N ASN A 148 -8.01 -21.79 5.82
CA ASN A 148 -7.95 -21.86 7.28
C ASN A 148 -8.53 -20.58 7.91
N LEU A 149 -9.58 -20.72 8.72
CA LEU A 149 -10.25 -19.60 9.39
C LEU A 149 -9.33 -18.85 10.36
N GLU A 150 -8.35 -19.54 10.97
CA GLU A 150 -7.35 -18.90 11.83
C GLU A 150 -6.44 -17.97 11.01
N GLU A 151 -5.98 -18.43 9.84
CA GLU A 151 -5.22 -17.60 8.90
C GLU A 151 -6.06 -16.43 8.39
N THR A 152 -7.33 -16.66 8.05
CA THR A 152 -8.26 -15.58 7.65
C THR A 152 -8.34 -14.51 8.73
N MET A 153 -8.45 -14.90 10.01
CA MET A 153 -8.50 -13.95 11.12
C MET A 153 -7.19 -13.19 11.28
N ILE A 154 -6.03 -13.86 11.14
CA ILE A 154 -4.72 -13.20 11.16
C ILE A 154 -4.61 -12.16 10.04
N VAL A 155 -4.96 -12.54 8.80
CA VAL A 155 -4.95 -11.63 7.65
C VAL A 155 -5.91 -10.46 7.84
N ALA A 156 -7.11 -10.72 8.35
CA ALA A 156 -8.09 -9.68 8.63
C ALA A 156 -7.58 -8.67 9.68
N ARG A 157 -6.90 -9.14 10.73
CA ARG A 157 -6.24 -8.27 11.72
C ARG A 157 -5.18 -7.39 11.06
N LEU A 158 -4.34 -7.96 10.18
CA LEU A 158 -3.30 -7.22 9.46
C LEU A 158 -3.91 -6.14 8.54
N ILE A 159 -5.00 -6.45 7.83
CA ILE A 159 -5.75 -5.47 7.01
C ILE A 159 -6.32 -4.35 7.89
N GLY A 160 -6.89 -4.68 9.05
CA GLY A 160 -7.40 -3.69 10.00
C GLY A 160 -6.31 -2.75 10.52
N VAL A 161 -5.16 -3.32 10.89
CA VAL A 161 -3.98 -2.57 11.35
C VAL A 161 -3.48 -1.63 10.26
N LYS A 162 -3.45 -2.07 9.01
CA LYS A 162 -3.08 -1.23 7.87
C LYS A 162 -3.97 0.00 7.76
N ILE A 163 -5.29 -0.21 7.68
CA ILE A 163 -6.25 0.88 7.40
C ILE A 163 -6.30 1.90 8.54
N ILE A 164 -6.26 1.43 9.79
CA ILE A 164 -6.44 2.27 10.97
C ILE A 164 -5.13 2.92 11.41
N ILE A 165 -4.03 2.19 11.29
CA ILE A 165 -2.72 2.63 11.79
C ILE A 165 -1.84 3.03 10.62
N ASN A 166 -1.30 2.07 9.88
CA ASN A 166 -0.54 2.26 8.64
C ASN A 166 -0.01 0.93 8.12
N ASP A 167 0.44 0.95 6.87
CA ASP A 167 1.11 -0.16 6.21
C ASP A 167 2.44 -0.59 6.87
N PHE A 168 3.26 0.34 7.37
CA PHE A 168 4.54 0.05 8.03
C PHE A 168 4.40 -0.91 9.20
N ILE A 169 3.45 -0.65 10.10
CA ILE A 169 3.20 -1.48 11.28
C ILE A 169 2.56 -2.80 10.86
N ALA A 170 1.68 -2.78 9.85
CA ALA A 170 1.10 -3.99 9.30
C ALA A 170 2.19 -4.92 8.72
N TYR A 171 3.15 -4.39 7.95
CA TYR A 171 4.26 -5.16 7.40
C TYR A 171 5.21 -5.68 8.47
N LYS A 172 5.50 -4.87 9.50
CA LYS A 172 6.30 -5.33 10.64
C LYS A 172 5.67 -6.55 11.31
N ARG A 173 4.35 -6.50 11.55
CA ARG A 173 3.59 -7.61 12.15
C ARG A 173 3.47 -8.80 11.22
N LEU A 174 3.30 -8.58 9.93
CA LEU A 174 3.37 -9.65 8.93
C LEU A 174 4.73 -10.35 9.03
N GLY A 175 5.82 -9.59 9.16
CA GLY A 175 7.15 -10.13 9.39
C GLY A 175 7.26 -11.03 10.63
N ASP A 176 6.60 -10.66 11.73
CA ASP A 176 6.55 -11.47 12.96
C ASP A 176 5.76 -12.77 12.73
N VAL A 177 4.57 -12.67 12.14
CA VAL A 177 3.70 -13.80 11.78
C VAL A 177 4.39 -14.79 10.83
N LEU A 178 5.16 -14.29 9.85
CA LEU A 178 5.94 -15.12 8.93
C LEU A 178 7.15 -15.80 9.59
N ARG A 179 7.70 -15.23 10.67
CA ARG A 179 8.80 -15.86 11.43
C ARG A 179 8.30 -17.00 12.30
N GLU A 180 7.05 -16.91 12.75
CA GLU A 180 6.37 -17.94 13.54
C GLU A 180 5.69 -19.02 12.69
N ASP A 181 5.81 -18.93 11.35
CA ASP A 181 5.21 -19.88 10.40
C ASP A 181 3.69 -20.04 10.56
N LEU A 182 3.00 -18.95 10.94
CA LEU A 182 1.54 -18.93 11.19
C LEU A 182 0.68 -18.73 9.93
N LEU A 183 1.31 -18.52 8.76
CA LEU A 183 0.61 -18.34 7.49
C LEU A 183 1.13 -19.33 6.46
N SER A 184 0.20 -19.94 5.72
CA SER A 184 0.54 -20.68 4.51
C SER A 184 1.19 -19.75 3.46
N PRO A 185 1.97 -20.30 2.51
CA PRO A 185 2.56 -19.51 1.42
C PRO A 185 1.49 -18.72 0.63
N ARG A 186 0.31 -19.30 0.45
CA ARG A 186 -0.83 -18.68 -0.24
C ARG A 186 -1.35 -17.47 0.54
N SER A 187 -1.64 -17.63 1.83
CA SER A 187 -2.11 -16.53 2.68
C SER A 187 -1.07 -15.43 2.83
N ALA A 188 0.20 -15.79 2.98
CA ALA A 188 1.34 -14.87 3.03
C ALA A 188 1.45 -14.01 1.76
N MET A 189 1.25 -14.62 0.59
CA MET A 189 1.19 -13.90 -0.68
C MET A 189 -0.01 -12.94 -0.73
N ILE A 190 -1.23 -13.44 -0.49
CA ILE A 190 -2.46 -12.63 -0.58
C ILE A 190 -2.38 -11.42 0.36
N VAL A 191 -1.94 -11.61 1.61
CA VAL A 191 -1.80 -10.50 2.55
C VAL A 191 -0.71 -9.52 2.13
N THR A 192 0.40 -9.98 1.54
CA THR A 192 1.43 -9.08 0.99
C THR A 192 0.83 -8.15 -0.09
N TYR A 193 0.01 -8.68 -1.00
CA TYR A 193 -0.70 -7.83 -1.98
C TYR A 193 -1.72 -6.90 -1.30
N ALA A 194 -2.52 -7.41 -0.35
CA ALA A 194 -3.56 -6.64 0.33
C ALA A 194 -3.01 -5.52 1.23
N LEU A 195 -1.75 -5.62 1.66
CA LEU A 195 -1.04 -4.59 2.42
C LEU A 195 -0.31 -3.58 1.52
N CYS A 196 -0.10 -3.89 0.23
CA CYS A 196 0.72 -3.10 -0.69
C CYS A 196 -0.02 -1.86 -1.23
N SER A 197 -0.38 -0.93 -0.35
CA SER A 197 -0.90 0.39 -0.73
C SER A 197 -0.85 1.36 0.45
N PHE A 198 -0.75 2.65 0.16
CA PHE A 198 -0.77 3.74 1.16
C PHE A 198 -2.20 4.14 1.56
N SER A 199 -3.13 3.19 1.63
CA SER A 199 -4.56 3.45 1.84
C SER A 199 -4.95 3.34 3.32
N ASP A 200 -4.52 4.32 4.12
CA ASP A 200 -4.85 4.45 5.54
C ASP A 200 -5.30 5.89 5.90
N PHE A 201 -5.79 6.08 7.13
CA PHE A 201 -6.27 7.39 7.58
C PHE A 201 -5.16 8.44 7.75
N ILE A 202 -3.92 8.02 8.02
CA ILE A 202 -2.77 8.93 8.11
C ILE A 202 -2.46 9.47 6.72
N ALA A 203 -2.35 8.57 5.74
CA ALA A 203 -2.16 8.88 4.35
C ALA A 203 -3.23 9.82 3.82
N ALA A 204 -4.49 9.64 4.23
CA ALA A 204 -5.58 10.55 3.86
C ALA A 204 -5.34 11.99 4.32
N GLY A 205 -4.84 12.16 5.54
CA GLY A 205 -4.43 13.47 6.07
C GLY A 205 -3.26 14.08 5.29
N ILE A 206 -2.20 13.29 5.03
CA ILE A 206 -1.02 13.73 4.30
C ILE A 206 -1.39 14.16 2.87
N GLN A 207 -2.13 13.33 2.15
CA GLN A 207 -2.50 13.60 0.77
C GLN A 207 -3.44 14.80 0.66
N MET A 208 -4.36 14.98 1.62
CA MET A 208 -5.18 16.19 1.71
C MET A 208 -4.34 17.43 1.95
N ALA A 209 -3.33 17.37 2.83
CA ALA A 209 -2.45 18.50 3.12
C ALA A 209 -1.62 18.89 1.88
N VAL A 210 -0.92 17.93 1.27
CA VAL A 210 -0.06 18.15 0.09
C VAL A 210 -0.87 18.70 -1.09
N LEU A 211 -1.99 18.07 -1.43
CA LEU A 211 -2.81 18.54 -2.56
C LEU A 211 -3.46 19.90 -2.29
N SER A 212 -3.80 20.20 -1.03
CA SER A 212 -4.34 21.52 -0.67
C SER A 212 -3.29 22.61 -0.72
N GLU A 213 -2.02 22.29 -0.46
CA GLU A 213 -0.91 23.23 -0.62
C GLU A 213 -0.61 23.48 -2.10
N MET A 214 -0.63 22.43 -2.93
CA MET A 214 -0.45 22.54 -4.38
C MET A 214 -1.58 23.29 -5.07
N ALA A 215 -2.83 23.13 -4.60
CA ALA A 215 -4.00 23.78 -5.17
C ALA A 215 -4.93 24.36 -4.07
N PRO A 216 -4.57 25.49 -3.44
CA PRO A 216 -5.32 26.06 -2.32
C PRO A 216 -6.79 26.35 -2.62
N SER A 217 -7.09 26.77 -3.85
CA SER A 217 -8.47 27.04 -4.31
C SER A 217 -9.35 25.80 -4.41
N ARG A 218 -8.76 24.59 -4.42
CA ARG A 218 -9.47 23.30 -4.53
C ARG A 218 -9.55 22.54 -3.20
N LYS A 219 -9.09 23.11 -2.08
CA LYS A 219 -9.07 22.47 -0.75
C LYS A 219 -10.42 21.85 -0.34
N GLN A 220 -11.53 22.56 -0.58
CA GLN A 220 -12.87 22.05 -0.25
C GLN A 220 -13.25 20.82 -1.07
N LEU A 221 -12.85 20.78 -2.36
CA LEU A 221 -13.11 19.63 -3.23
C LEU A 221 -12.27 18.43 -2.78
N ILE A 222 -10.98 18.63 -2.49
CA ILE A 222 -10.07 17.59 -2.00
C ILE A 222 -10.62 16.94 -0.72
N SER A 223 -11.05 17.76 0.24
CA SER A 223 -11.63 17.27 1.50
C SER A 223 -12.89 16.43 1.30
N LYS A 224 -13.74 16.75 0.31
CA LYS A 224 -14.93 15.95 -0.02
C LYS A 224 -14.60 14.63 -0.71
N LEU A 225 -13.51 14.58 -1.47
CA LEU A 225 -13.13 13.41 -2.25
C LEU A 225 -12.26 12.41 -1.46
N VAL A 226 -11.51 12.86 -0.45
CA VAL A 226 -10.45 12.07 0.19
C VAL A 226 -10.90 10.70 0.72
N LEU A 227 -12.03 10.63 1.43
CA LEU A 227 -12.50 9.37 2.01
C LEU A 227 -13.01 8.38 0.94
N ARG A 228 -13.63 8.90 -0.13
CA ARG A 228 -14.08 8.09 -1.27
C ARG A 228 -12.88 7.58 -2.07
N ALA A 229 -11.87 8.43 -2.26
CA ALA A 229 -10.63 8.07 -2.93
C ALA A 229 -9.83 7.03 -2.13
N LEU A 230 -9.80 7.16 -0.79
CA LEU A 230 -9.20 6.19 0.13
C LEU A 230 -9.87 4.82 -0.01
N LEU A 231 -11.20 4.79 0.00
CA LEU A 231 -11.97 3.55 -0.20
C LEU A 231 -11.67 2.92 -1.56
N ALA A 232 -11.64 3.70 -2.64
CA ALA A 232 -11.28 3.22 -3.97
C ALA A 232 -9.84 2.65 -4.00
N GLY A 233 -8.91 3.26 -3.25
CA GLY A 233 -7.54 2.76 -3.09
C GLY A 233 -7.48 1.41 -2.39
N CYS A 234 -8.22 1.25 -1.28
CA CYS A 234 -8.36 -0.03 -0.59
C CYS A 234 -8.93 -1.12 -1.52
N ILE A 235 -10.00 -0.81 -2.26
CA ILE A 235 -10.63 -1.76 -3.18
C ILE A 235 -9.67 -2.19 -4.29
N SER A 236 -8.92 -1.26 -4.88
CA SER A 236 -7.89 -1.57 -5.90
C SER A 236 -6.83 -2.53 -5.37
N CYS A 237 -6.36 -2.29 -4.14
CA CYS A 237 -5.39 -3.14 -3.47
C CYS A 237 -5.96 -4.55 -3.20
N PHE A 238 -7.19 -4.65 -2.68
CA PHE A 238 -7.86 -5.93 -2.45
C PHE A 238 -8.16 -6.69 -3.75
N MET A 239 -8.49 -5.98 -4.83
CA MET A 239 -8.69 -6.57 -6.15
C MET A 239 -7.37 -7.17 -6.66
N SER A 240 -6.24 -6.47 -6.50
CA SER A 240 -4.92 -7.00 -6.85
C SER A 240 -4.57 -8.26 -6.05
N ALA A 241 -4.90 -8.28 -4.75
CA ALA A 241 -4.73 -9.46 -3.90
C ALA A 241 -5.60 -10.65 -4.33
N ALA A 242 -6.88 -10.40 -4.66
CA ALA A 242 -7.77 -11.42 -5.16
C ALA A 242 -7.29 -12.00 -6.51
N ILE A 243 -6.84 -11.14 -7.43
CA ILE A 243 -6.26 -11.57 -8.71
C ILE A 243 -5.03 -12.44 -8.49
N ALA A 244 -4.13 -12.05 -7.58
CA ALA A 244 -2.97 -12.87 -7.22
C ALA A 244 -3.38 -14.23 -6.64
N GLY A 245 -4.41 -14.27 -5.79
CA GLY A 245 -4.98 -15.50 -5.25
C GLY A 245 -5.60 -16.42 -6.30
N ILE A 246 -6.07 -15.89 -7.43
CA ILE A 246 -6.64 -16.67 -8.54
C ILE A 246 -5.54 -17.17 -9.49
N LEU A 247 -4.55 -16.34 -9.81
CA LEU A 247 -3.59 -16.60 -10.89
C LEU A 247 -2.34 -17.39 -10.46
N ILE A 248 -2.02 -17.41 -9.16
CA ILE A 248 -0.77 -18.02 -8.67
C ILE A 248 -1.08 -19.38 -8.05
N ASP A 249 -0.74 -20.43 -8.80
CA ASP A 249 -0.95 -21.83 -8.38
C ASP A 249 0.11 -22.30 -7.37
N GLU A 250 1.36 -21.88 -7.53
CA GLU A 250 2.49 -22.25 -6.66
C GLU A 250 3.03 -21.03 -5.89
N PRO A 251 2.37 -20.64 -4.78
CA PRO A 251 2.82 -19.52 -3.98
C PRO A 251 4.11 -19.85 -3.21
N ILE A 252 5.08 -18.96 -3.31
CA ILE A 252 6.37 -19.05 -2.60
C ILE A 252 6.28 -18.25 -1.29
N ALA A 253 6.68 -18.86 -0.18
CA ALA A 253 6.84 -18.18 1.11
C ALA A 253 8.24 -17.56 1.21
N CYS A 254 8.28 -16.23 1.16
CA CYS A 254 9.51 -15.45 1.20
C CYS A 254 9.93 -15.23 2.67
N LYS A 255 10.50 -16.26 3.31
CA LYS A 255 10.90 -16.16 4.73
C LYS A 255 12.01 -15.12 4.92
N PRO A 256 12.03 -14.34 6.02
CA PRO A 256 13.05 -13.30 6.26
C PRO A 256 14.50 -13.80 6.19
N LYS A 257 14.77 -15.03 6.65
CA LYS A 257 16.09 -15.68 6.54
C LYS A 257 16.51 -16.01 5.09
N SER A 258 15.57 -16.10 4.17
CA SER A 258 15.80 -16.42 2.75
C SER A 258 16.13 -15.18 1.92
N ILE A 259 15.74 -13.99 2.39
CA ILE A 259 15.96 -12.71 1.68
C ILE A 259 17.46 -12.39 1.58
N GLY A 260 18.24 -12.65 2.64
CA GLY A 260 19.70 -12.46 2.64
C GLY A 260 20.48 -13.42 1.73
N ASN A 261 19.86 -14.52 1.28
CA ASN A 261 20.50 -15.55 0.44
C ASN A 261 20.10 -15.44 -1.04
N GLY A 262 19.38 -14.39 -1.47
CA GLY A 262 19.00 -14.14 -2.86
C GLY A 262 17.97 -15.11 -3.46
N LYS A 263 17.56 -16.17 -2.74
CA LYS A 263 16.66 -17.21 -3.27
C LYS A 263 15.24 -16.73 -3.59
N CYS A 264 14.83 -15.64 -2.97
CA CYS A 264 13.48 -15.11 -3.11
C CYS A 264 13.35 -14.06 -4.23
N PHE A 265 14.43 -13.33 -4.51
CA PHE A 265 14.49 -12.32 -5.54
C PHE A 265 15.93 -12.22 -6.08
N ASP A 266 16.20 -13.00 -7.13
CA ASP A 266 17.50 -13.00 -7.80
C ASP A 266 17.44 -12.11 -9.04
N LEU A 267 18.06 -10.93 -8.96
CA LEU A 267 18.13 -9.96 -10.05
C LEU A 267 18.83 -10.54 -11.28
N ASN A 268 19.80 -11.45 -11.12
CA ASN A 268 20.55 -12.00 -12.25
C ASN A 268 19.69 -12.90 -13.13
N VAL A 269 18.79 -13.67 -12.52
CA VAL A 269 17.83 -14.52 -13.24
C VAL A 269 16.89 -13.65 -14.08
N HIS A 270 16.39 -12.56 -13.50
CA HIS A 270 15.48 -11.65 -14.20
C HIS A 270 16.19 -10.81 -15.28
N GLN A 271 17.43 -10.40 -15.04
CA GLN A 271 18.24 -9.72 -16.05
C GLN A 271 18.49 -10.63 -17.25
N THR A 272 18.88 -11.89 -17.00
CA THR A 272 19.07 -12.89 -18.07
C THR A 272 17.78 -13.15 -18.85
N PHE A 273 16.62 -13.16 -18.17
CA PHE A 273 15.32 -13.30 -18.83
C PHE A 273 14.97 -12.08 -19.70
N MET A 274 15.19 -10.86 -19.20
CA MET A 274 14.98 -9.63 -19.96
C MET A 274 15.90 -9.54 -21.17
N GLU A 275 17.18 -9.87 -21.02
CA GLU A 275 18.14 -9.95 -22.12
C GLU A 275 17.69 -10.96 -23.18
N LYS A 276 17.19 -12.14 -22.79
CA LYS A 276 16.60 -13.12 -23.71
C LYS A 276 15.34 -12.63 -24.42
N MET A 277 14.44 -11.91 -23.73
CA MET A 277 13.27 -11.32 -24.36
C MET A 277 13.65 -10.22 -25.36
N MET A 278 14.61 -9.36 -25.02
CA MET A 278 15.10 -8.30 -25.92
C MET A 278 15.87 -8.88 -27.12
N ALA A 279 16.60 -9.96 -26.94
CA ALA A 279 17.22 -10.70 -28.03
C ALA A 279 16.19 -11.35 -28.97
N ASN A 280 15.05 -11.81 -28.45
CA ASN A 280 13.98 -12.36 -29.26
C ASN A 280 13.08 -11.29 -29.91
N SER A 281 13.00 -10.08 -29.38
CA SER A 281 12.21 -8.98 -29.95
C SER A 281 12.92 -8.21 -31.07
N THR A 282 14.20 -8.47 -31.31
CA THR A 282 15.00 -7.85 -32.40
C THR A 282 14.99 -8.67 -33.70
N GLY A 283 14.16 -9.72 -33.77
CA GLY A 283 13.98 -10.58 -34.95
C GLY A 283 12.81 -10.21 -35.88
N PHE A 284 12.28 -8.99 -35.81
CA PHE A 284 11.30 -8.42 -36.75
C PHE A 284 11.86 -7.17 -37.42
#